data_AF-A0AA39SUC3-F1
#
_entry.id   AF-A0AA39SUC3-F1
#
_cell.length_a   1.000
_cell.length_b   1.000
_cell.length_c   1.000
_cell.angle_alpha   90.00
_cell.angle_beta   90.00
_cell.angle_gamma   90.00
#
_symmetry.space_group_name_H-M   'P 1'
#
loop_
_entity.id
_entity.type
_entity.pdbx_description
1 polymer ?
#
loop_
_entity_poly.entity_id
_entity_poly.type
_entity_poly.pdbx_seq_one_letter_code
_entity_poly.pdbx_strand_id
1 'polypeptide(L)'
;MQILVRKLLHRISTKQTIGLRAYSTNKFIDVGQPTPASHPQLTKEGEITPGKGAEEYNSRRKRLLDLLPENSVAILTAAPVKMMTDVVPYTYRQDADYLYITGCEQPGGLAVLSHEWSTFVQDVNWKGPVAGVEAALETFKAEKAYPMRKIHEILPDMIGRSSKLFHNKEAAAQTLTDLKAFQKADYYGKVKNLSKLTDVLQWVKSPAELKLMRESASIACQALFYTR
;
A
#
# COMPACT_ATOMS: atom_id res chain seq x y z
N MET A 1 -64.57 -29.88 41.93
CA MET A 1 -63.74 -31.09 42.12
C MET A 1 -62.84 -31.26 40.91
N GLN A 2 -61.60 -31.67 41.16
CA GLN A 2 -60.53 -32.05 40.24
C GLN A 2 -59.66 -30.94 39.62
N ILE A 3 -58.48 -30.89 40.23
CA ILE A 3 -57.22 -30.23 39.91
C ILE A 3 -56.58 -30.93 38.72
N LEU A 4 -55.94 -30.19 37.80
CA LEU A 4 -54.69 -30.65 37.19
C LEU A 4 -53.86 -29.48 36.65
N VAL A 5 -52.84 -29.16 37.44
CA VAL A 5 -51.72 -28.28 37.12
C VAL A 5 -50.79 -29.02 36.15
N ARG A 6 -50.44 -28.41 35.01
CA ARG A 6 -49.17 -28.72 34.32
C ARG A 6 -48.54 -27.45 33.76
N LYS A 7 -47.49 -27.00 34.45
CA LYS A 7 -46.46 -26.10 33.93
C LYS A 7 -45.70 -26.83 32.82
N LEU A 8 -45.55 -26.20 31.66
CA LEU A 8 -44.46 -26.48 30.73
C LEU A 8 -43.93 -25.15 30.19
N LEU A 9 -42.98 -24.57 30.93
CA LEU A 9 -42.01 -23.64 30.34
C LEU A 9 -41.07 -24.48 29.49
N HIS A 10 -41.24 -24.43 28.16
CA HIS A 10 -40.18 -24.82 27.25
C HIS A 10 -39.57 -23.57 26.62
N ARG A 11 -38.46 -23.18 27.24
CA ARG A 11 -37.50 -22.19 26.77
C ARG A 11 -36.94 -22.71 25.45
N ILE A 12 -37.46 -22.22 24.32
CA ILE A 12 -36.86 -22.49 23.00
C ILE A 12 -35.53 -21.75 22.98
N SER A 13 -34.46 -22.47 23.29
CA SER A 13 -33.08 -22.03 23.09
C SER A 13 -32.84 -21.96 21.59
N THR A 14 -32.91 -20.76 21.01
CA THR A 14 -32.50 -20.48 19.64
C THR A 14 -30.98 -20.52 19.53
N LYS A 15 -30.38 -21.70 19.69
CA LYS A 15 -29.05 -21.96 19.14
C LYS A 15 -29.22 -22.36 17.68
N GLN A 16 -29.52 -21.38 16.83
CA GLN A 16 -29.18 -21.50 15.42
C GLN A 16 -27.66 -21.35 15.33
N THR A 17 -26.95 -22.46 15.53
CA THR A 17 -25.58 -22.58 15.04
C THR A 17 -25.66 -22.57 13.52
N ILE A 18 -25.50 -21.40 12.93
CA ILE A 18 -25.20 -21.24 11.51
C ILE A 18 -23.83 -21.90 11.33
N GLY A 19 -23.83 -23.17 10.93
CA GLY A 19 -22.62 -23.87 10.52
C GLY A 19 -22.09 -23.21 9.27
N LEU A 20 -21.15 -22.27 9.43
CA LEU A 20 -20.29 -21.83 8.34
C LEU A 20 -19.48 -23.06 7.91
N ARG A 21 -19.92 -23.72 6.83
CA ARG A 21 -19.08 -24.67 6.12
C ARG A 21 -17.98 -23.86 5.43
N ALA A 22 -16.84 -23.71 6.11
CA ALA A 22 -15.64 -23.15 5.51
C ALA A 22 -15.06 -24.16 4.51
N TYR A 23 -15.49 -24.08 3.26
CA TYR A 23 -14.88 -24.81 2.14
C TYR A 23 -13.66 -24.02 1.62
N SER A 24 -12.60 -23.96 2.41
CA SER A 24 -11.23 -23.75 1.95
C SER A 24 -10.30 -23.81 3.17
N THR A 25 -9.41 -24.80 3.21
CA THR A 25 -8.31 -24.84 4.17
C THR A 25 -7.13 -23.96 3.74
N ASN A 26 -7.19 -23.38 2.54
CA ASN A 26 -6.17 -22.46 2.05
C ASN A 26 -6.47 -21.05 2.55
N LYS A 27 -5.58 -20.54 3.40
CA LYS A 27 -5.54 -19.14 3.83
C LYS A 27 -5.04 -18.31 2.65
N PHE A 28 -5.96 -17.82 1.81
CA PHE A 28 -5.61 -16.86 0.77
C PHE A 28 -5.42 -15.50 1.42
N ILE A 29 -4.24 -14.91 1.23
CA ILE A 29 -3.98 -13.52 1.63
C ILE A 29 -4.52 -12.65 0.50
N ASP A 30 -5.64 -11.99 0.77
CA ASP A 30 -6.16 -10.98 -0.12
C ASP A 30 -5.39 -9.67 0.11
N VAL A 31 -4.62 -9.27 -0.90
CA VAL A 31 -3.74 -8.09 -0.88
C VAL A 31 -4.49 -6.85 -1.39
N GLY A 32 -5.74 -7.00 -1.85
CA GLY A 32 -6.54 -5.93 -2.45
C GLY A 32 -6.12 -5.56 -3.89
N GLN A 33 -5.08 -6.21 -4.43
CA GLN A 33 -4.60 -6.04 -5.81
C GLN A 33 -4.38 -7.40 -6.49
N PRO A 34 -4.30 -7.46 -7.83
CA PRO A 34 -4.10 -8.72 -8.55
C PRO A 34 -2.82 -9.45 -8.10
N THR A 35 -3.00 -10.67 -7.61
CA THR A 35 -1.92 -11.59 -7.20
C THR A 35 -1.93 -12.83 -8.08
N PRO A 36 -0.84 -13.62 -8.14
CA PRO A 36 -0.82 -14.86 -8.91
C PRO A 36 -1.91 -15.86 -8.49
N ALA A 37 -2.29 -15.85 -7.22
CA ALA A 37 -3.34 -16.70 -6.69
C ALA A 37 -4.75 -16.24 -7.09
N SER A 38 -4.98 -14.92 -7.20
CA SER A 38 -6.30 -14.36 -7.54
C SER A 38 -6.50 -14.19 -9.05
N HIS A 39 -5.45 -13.80 -9.77
CA HIS A 39 -5.45 -13.46 -11.18
C HIS A 39 -4.21 -14.02 -11.90
N PRO A 40 -4.11 -15.36 -12.05
CA PRO A 40 -2.94 -16.01 -12.67
C PRO A 40 -2.71 -15.61 -14.13
N GLN A 41 -3.75 -15.10 -14.83
CA GLN A 41 -3.62 -14.59 -16.20
C GLN A 41 -2.95 -13.22 -16.26
N LEU A 42 -2.97 -12.44 -15.17
CA LEU A 42 -2.44 -11.08 -15.10
C LEU A 42 -1.05 -11.03 -14.45
N THR A 43 -0.84 -11.79 -13.38
CA THR A 43 0.37 -11.72 -12.55
C THR A 43 0.98 -13.13 -12.40
N LYS A 44 2.27 -13.27 -12.72
CA LYS A 44 2.99 -14.56 -12.59
C LYS A 44 3.55 -14.75 -11.19
N GLU A 45 3.86 -15.98 -10.81
CA GLU A 45 4.51 -16.27 -9.52
C GLU A 45 5.78 -15.42 -9.33
N GLY A 46 5.90 -14.78 -8.16
CA GLY A 46 7.02 -13.89 -7.83
C GLY A 46 6.87 -12.44 -8.32
N GLU A 47 5.85 -12.13 -9.12
CA GLU A 47 5.51 -10.76 -9.52
C GLU A 47 4.64 -10.06 -8.47
N ILE A 48 4.96 -8.80 -8.18
CA ILE A 48 4.16 -7.93 -7.30
C ILE A 48 3.12 -7.16 -8.11
N THR A 49 3.53 -6.67 -9.27
CA THR A 49 2.65 -6.09 -10.30
C THR A 49 2.93 -6.76 -11.64
N PRO A 50 1.99 -6.75 -12.59
CA PRO A 50 2.15 -7.43 -13.88
C PRO A 50 3.49 -7.11 -14.55
N GLY A 51 4.31 -8.13 -14.77
CA GLY A 51 5.62 -8.00 -15.42
C GLY A 51 6.75 -7.44 -14.55
N LYS A 52 6.54 -7.14 -13.26
CA LYS A 52 7.57 -6.63 -12.33
C LYS A 52 7.66 -7.51 -11.07
N GLY A 53 8.82 -8.13 -10.89
CA GLY A 53 9.15 -9.02 -9.77
C GLY A 53 9.45 -8.30 -8.46
N ALA A 54 9.40 -9.02 -7.34
CA ALA A 54 9.80 -8.49 -6.03
C ALA A 54 11.24 -7.96 -5.99
N GLU A 55 12.17 -8.63 -6.69
CA GLU A 55 13.57 -8.21 -6.78
C GLU A 55 13.75 -6.84 -7.47
N GLU A 56 12.87 -6.50 -8.41
CA GLU A 56 12.92 -5.19 -9.06
C GLU A 56 12.60 -4.07 -8.07
N TYR A 57 11.55 -4.25 -7.25
CA TYR A 57 11.19 -3.31 -6.20
C TYR A 57 12.25 -3.21 -5.09
N ASN A 58 12.84 -4.34 -4.69
CA ASN A 58 13.98 -4.35 -3.78
C ASN A 58 15.17 -3.55 -4.35
N SER A 59 15.50 -3.75 -5.64
CA SER A 59 16.59 -3.01 -6.29
C SER A 59 16.29 -1.52 -6.37
N ARG A 60 15.04 -1.11 -6.64
CA ARG A 60 14.64 0.30 -6.66
C ARG A 60 14.78 0.96 -5.28
N ARG A 61 14.35 0.27 -4.23
CA ARG A 61 14.54 0.73 -2.84
C ARG A 61 16.01 0.92 -2.50
N LYS A 62 16.87 -0.05 -2.84
CA LYS A 62 18.32 0.05 -2.64
C LYS A 62 18.92 1.25 -3.38
N ARG A 63 18.62 1.41 -4.66
CA ARG A 63 19.09 2.56 -5.45
C ARG A 63 18.63 3.90 -4.88
N LEU A 64 17.40 3.97 -4.36
CA LEU A 64 16.93 5.19 -3.69
C LEU A 64 17.73 5.47 -2.42
N LEU A 65 18.02 4.45 -1.62
CA LEU A 65 18.87 4.57 -0.43
C LEU A 65 20.30 5.01 -0.82
N ASP A 66 20.88 4.47 -1.88
CA ASP A 66 22.22 4.85 -2.35
C ASP A 66 22.32 6.33 -2.78
N LEU A 67 21.20 6.93 -3.22
CA LEU A 67 21.12 8.35 -3.59
C LEU A 67 20.85 9.26 -2.38
N LEU A 68 20.39 8.70 -1.26
CA LEU A 68 20.07 9.46 -0.07
C LEU A 68 21.35 9.82 0.70
N PRO A 69 21.51 11.06 1.18
CA PRO A 69 22.59 11.41 2.09
C PRO A 69 22.57 10.54 3.36
N GLU A 70 23.74 10.39 4.00
CA GLU A 70 23.83 9.70 5.29
C GLU A 70 22.87 10.31 6.34
N ASN A 71 22.35 9.44 7.20
CA ASN A 71 21.38 9.77 8.24
C ASN A 71 20.10 10.45 7.72
N SER A 72 19.72 10.26 6.45
CA SER A 72 18.45 10.80 5.94
C SER A 72 17.36 9.74 5.88
N VAL A 73 16.12 10.21 5.90
CA VAL A 73 14.91 9.39 5.79
C VAL A 73 14.11 9.86 4.59
N ALA A 74 13.64 8.94 3.76
CA ALA A 74 12.65 9.20 2.72
C ALA A 74 11.28 8.68 3.14
N ILE A 75 10.24 9.49 2.93
CA ILE A 75 8.85 9.14 3.19
C ILE A 75 8.07 9.28 1.90
N LEU A 76 7.48 8.17 1.44
CA LEU A 76 6.54 8.12 0.34
C LEU A 76 5.15 7.82 0.89
N THR A 77 4.15 8.51 0.38
CA THR A 77 2.75 8.39 0.79
C THR A 77 1.93 7.86 -0.37
N ALA A 78 1.00 6.95 -0.09
CA ALA A 78 0.00 6.56 -1.06
C ALA A 78 -0.89 7.76 -1.41
N ALA A 79 -1.38 7.81 -2.64
CA ALA A 79 -2.31 8.83 -3.09
C ALA A 79 -3.60 8.76 -2.25
N PRO A 80 -4.20 9.91 -1.91
CA PRO A 80 -5.52 9.92 -1.30
C PRO A 80 -6.58 9.50 -2.31
N VAL A 81 -7.68 8.96 -1.80
CA VAL A 81 -8.86 8.66 -2.61
C VAL A 81 -9.52 9.97 -3.00
N LYS A 82 -9.67 10.19 -4.31
CA LYS A 82 -10.34 11.38 -4.84
C LYS A 82 -11.84 11.12 -4.94
N MET A 83 -12.63 12.05 -4.43
CA MET A 83 -14.09 12.01 -4.48
C MET A 83 -14.61 12.81 -5.67
N MET A 84 -15.51 12.22 -6.46
CA MET A 84 -16.23 12.91 -7.53
C MET A 84 -17.38 13.74 -6.95
N THR A 85 -18.09 13.15 -5.99
CA THR A 85 -19.10 13.80 -5.14
C THR A 85 -18.87 13.35 -3.71
N ASP A 86 -19.58 13.91 -2.73
CA ASP A 86 -19.39 13.59 -1.30
C ASP A 86 -19.46 12.09 -0.96
N VAL A 87 -20.13 11.29 -1.80
CA VAL A 87 -20.32 9.84 -1.58
C VAL A 87 -19.76 8.94 -2.68
N VAL A 88 -19.36 9.49 -3.83
CA VAL A 88 -18.87 8.71 -4.99
C VAL A 88 -17.37 8.94 -5.19
N PRO A 89 -16.51 7.92 -5.01
CA PRO A 89 -15.09 8.01 -5.33
C PRO A 89 -14.84 7.89 -6.83
N TYR A 90 -13.82 8.56 -7.34
CA TYR A 90 -13.22 8.24 -8.63
C TYR A 90 -12.51 6.88 -8.57
N THR A 91 -12.22 6.30 -9.73
CA THR A 91 -11.30 5.16 -9.83
C THR A 91 -9.96 5.53 -9.19
N TYR A 92 -9.50 4.69 -8.27
CA TYR A 92 -8.28 4.96 -7.54
C TYR A 92 -7.07 4.93 -8.48
N ARG A 93 -6.22 5.95 -8.37
CA ARG A 93 -4.93 6.02 -9.05
C ARG A 93 -3.87 6.33 -8.00
N GLN A 94 -2.90 5.43 -7.89
CA GLN A 94 -1.81 5.55 -6.94
C GLN A 94 -0.85 6.70 -7.30
N ASP A 95 -0.13 7.20 -6.30
CA ASP A 95 1.00 8.09 -6.49
C ASP A 95 2.13 7.36 -7.25
N ALA A 96 2.73 8.04 -8.23
CA ALA A 96 3.69 7.40 -9.14
C ALA A 96 4.97 6.97 -8.40
N ASP A 97 5.49 7.81 -7.50
CA ASP A 97 6.70 7.53 -6.75
C ASP A 97 6.45 6.39 -5.74
N TYR A 98 5.33 6.46 -5.02
CA TYR A 98 4.92 5.40 -4.10
C TYR A 98 4.74 4.06 -4.82
N LEU A 99 4.03 4.03 -5.95
CA LEU A 99 3.84 2.82 -6.73
C LEU A 99 5.16 2.27 -7.28
N TYR A 100 6.04 3.15 -7.76
CA TYR A 100 7.34 2.77 -8.32
C TYR A 100 8.23 2.08 -7.29
N ILE A 101 8.23 2.57 -6.05
CA ILE A 101 9.06 2.06 -4.95
C ILE A 101 8.46 0.83 -4.25
N THR A 102 7.14 0.79 -4.13
CA THR A 102 6.45 -0.22 -3.30
C THR A 102 5.78 -1.32 -4.12
N GLY A 103 5.22 -1.00 -5.29
CA GLY A 103 4.33 -1.87 -6.04
C GLY A 103 2.92 -2.00 -5.43
N CYS A 104 2.60 -1.22 -4.39
CA CYS A 104 1.31 -1.27 -3.71
C CYS A 104 0.31 -0.31 -4.39
N GLU A 105 -0.77 -0.88 -4.90
CA GLU A 105 -1.85 -0.18 -5.61
C GLU A 105 -3.00 0.24 -4.68
N GLN A 106 -2.85 0.03 -3.37
CA GLN A 106 -3.88 0.32 -2.37
C GLN A 106 -3.72 1.73 -1.76
N PRO A 107 -4.83 2.39 -1.41
CA PRO A 107 -4.79 3.65 -0.66
C PRO A 107 -4.33 3.45 0.78
N GLY A 108 -4.00 4.56 1.45
CA GLY A 108 -3.74 4.57 2.89
C GLY A 108 -2.41 3.92 3.30
N GLY A 109 -1.46 3.79 2.37
CA GLY A 109 -0.11 3.31 2.65
C GLY A 109 0.90 4.44 2.83
N LEU A 110 1.99 4.15 3.53
CA LEU A 110 3.14 5.02 3.71
C LEU A 110 4.40 4.16 3.81
N ALA A 111 5.38 4.45 2.95
CA ALA A 111 6.66 3.76 2.94
C ALA A 111 7.73 4.70 3.49
N VAL A 112 8.43 4.24 4.51
CA VAL A 112 9.52 4.96 5.17
C VAL A 112 10.81 4.19 4.90
N LEU A 113 11.78 4.87 4.29
CA LEU A 113 13.06 4.29 3.89
C LEU A 113 14.22 5.04 4.54
N SER A 114 15.14 4.30 5.14
CA SER A 114 16.40 4.76 5.71
C SER A 114 17.48 3.71 5.44
N HIS A 115 18.75 4.10 5.55
CA HIS A 115 19.88 3.16 5.41
C HIS A 115 19.83 2.02 6.43
N GLU A 116 19.29 2.28 7.62
CA GLU A 116 19.22 1.31 8.71
C GLU A 116 17.94 0.45 8.70
N TRP A 117 16.90 0.86 7.97
CA TRP A 117 15.59 0.20 8.04
C TRP A 117 14.68 0.57 6.87
N SER A 118 13.87 -0.38 6.42
CA SER A 118 12.74 -0.15 5.51
C SER A 118 11.42 -0.53 6.19
N THR A 119 10.51 0.43 6.33
CA THR A 119 9.26 0.22 7.06
C THR A 119 8.06 0.62 6.23
N PHE A 120 7.08 -0.27 6.15
CA PHE A 120 5.82 -0.03 5.46
C PHE A 120 4.71 0.12 6.51
N VAL A 121 4.02 1.24 6.45
CA VAL A 121 2.87 1.54 7.30
C VAL A 121 1.65 1.54 6.41
N GLN A 122 0.75 0.58 6.61
CA GLN A 122 -0.46 0.48 5.79
C GLN A 122 -1.70 0.53 6.67
N ASP A 123 -2.68 1.31 6.23
CA ASP A 123 -4.00 1.35 6.83
C ASP A 123 -4.85 0.18 6.34
N VAL A 124 -5.73 -0.32 7.21
CA VAL A 124 -6.59 -1.50 7.00
C VAL A 124 -8.05 -1.12 6.73
N ASN A 125 -8.35 0.18 6.69
CA ASN A 125 -9.73 0.70 6.77
C ASN A 125 -10.35 1.11 5.42
N TRP A 126 -9.84 0.62 4.28
CA TRP A 126 -10.53 0.81 3.00
C TRP A 126 -11.76 -0.12 2.89
N LYS A 127 -12.82 0.29 2.17
CA LYS A 127 -14.11 -0.44 2.08
C LYS A 127 -14.05 -1.77 1.30
N GLY A 128 -12.85 -2.30 1.03
CA GLY A 128 -12.59 -3.56 0.34
C GLY A 128 -11.48 -4.35 1.04
N PRO A 129 -11.10 -5.53 0.53
CA PRO A 129 -9.95 -6.26 1.06
C PRO A 129 -8.69 -5.40 0.92
N VAL A 130 -7.91 -5.30 2.00
CA VAL A 130 -6.73 -4.43 2.07
C VAL A 130 -5.50 -5.25 2.37
N ALA A 131 -4.40 -4.91 1.71
CA ALA A 131 -3.07 -5.33 2.14
C ALA A 131 -2.83 -4.88 3.59
N GLY A 132 -3.02 -5.81 4.51
CA GLY A 132 -2.67 -5.59 5.91
C GLY A 132 -1.15 -5.61 6.12
N VAL A 133 -0.76 -5.53 7.39
CA VAL A 133 0.64 -5.66 7.82
C VAL A 133 1.27 -6.97 7.32
N GLU A 134 0.50 -8.06 7.24
CA GLU A 134 0.93 -9.34 6.69
C GLU A 134 1.33 -9.22 5.21
N ALA A 135 0.52 -8.54 4.40
CA ALA A 135 0.79 -8.37 2.97
C ALA A 135 2.01 -7.46 2.70
N ALA A 136 2.23 -6.45 3.54
CA ALA A 136 3.44 -5.61 3.49
C ALA A 136 4.72 -6.46 3.61
N LEU A 137 4.75 -7.40 4.55
CA LEU A 137 5.90 -8.28 4.76
C LEU A 137 6.02 -9.35 3.66
N GLU A 138 4.93 -10.06 3.39
CA GLU A 138 4.98 -11.25 2.54
C GLU A 138 4.96 -10.94 1.05
N THR A 139 4.14 -9.96 0.62
CA THR A 139 3.96 -9.61 -0.79
C THR A 139 4.91 -8.50 -1.22
N PHE A 140 4.93 -7.39 -0.48
CA PHE A 140 5.73 -6.21 -0.84
C PHE A 140 7.20 -6.28 -0.41
N LYS A 141 7.56 -7.34 0.33
CA LYS A 141 8.91 -7.60 0.87
C LYS A 141 9.43 -6.42 1.70
N ALA A 142 8.55 -5.83 2.51
CA ALA A 142 8.93 -4.91 3.55
C ALA A 142 9.79 -5.62 4.60
N GLU A 143 10.81 -4.95 5.12
CA GLU A 143 11.59 -5.49 6.24
C GLU A 143 10.79 -5.42 7.55
N LYS A 144 10.09 -4.31 7.78
CA LYS A 144 9.16 -4.13 8.90
C LYS A 144 7.85 -3.55 8.42
N ALA A 145 6.77 -3.92 9.10
CA ALA A 145 5.46 -3.36 8.82
C ALA A 145 4.69 -3.05 10.11
N TYR A 146 3.93 -1.95 10.09
CA TYR A 146 3.12 -1.51 11.22
C TYR A 146 1.74 -1.04 10.75
N PRO A 147 0.71 -1.16 11.60
CA PRO A 147 -0.60 -0.58 11.29
C PRO A 147 -0.50 0.95 11.33
N MET A 148 -1.29 1.62 10.49
CA MET A 148 -1.33 3.10 10.41
C MET A 148 -1.51 3.80 11.76
N ARG A 149 -2.25 3.20 12.69
CA ARG A 149 -2.46 3.74 14.05
C ARG A 149 -1.16 3.98 14.83
N LYS A 150 -0.09 3.24 14.55
CA LYS A 150 1.22 3.38 15.22
C LYS A 150 2.10 4.46 14.61
N ILE A 151 1.67 5.15 13.55
CA ILE A 151 2.47 6.17 12.88
C ILE A 151 2.88 7.31 13.82
N HIS A 152 1.97 7.72 14.72
CA HIS A 152 2.22 8.78 15.70
C HIS A 152 3.23 8.39 16.78
N GLU A 153 3.49 7.09 16.96
CA GLU A 153 4.48 6.57 17.92
C GLU A 153 5.86 6.43 17.25
N ILE A 154 5.90 5.92 16.03
CA ILE A 154 7.14 5.50 15.36
C ILE A 154 7.80 6.67 14.61
N LEU A 155 7.02 7.44 13.85
CA LEU A 155 7.56 8.41 12.92
C LEU A 155 8.22 9.63 13.59
N PRO A 156 7.73 10.15 14.74
CA PRO A 156 8.39 11.28 15.40
C PRO A 156 9.84 10.99 15.81
N ASP A 157 10.12 9.79 16.30
CA ASP A 157 11.46 9.38 16.71
C ASP A 157 12.39 9.25 15.48
N MET A 158 11.91 8.64 14.39
CA MET A 158 12.64 8.57 13.12
C MET A 158 12.95 9.95 12.53
N ILE A 159 11.94 10.84 12.48
CA ILE A 159 12.11 12.21 12.00
C ILE A 159 13.07 12.96 12.92
N GLY A 160 13.01 12.74 14.24
CA GLY A 160 13.91 13.37 15.22
C GLY A 160 15.39 13.03 14.97
N ARG A 161 15.70 11.74 14.78
CA ARG A 161 17.07 11.23 14.63
C ARG A 161 17.71 11.53 13.27
N SER A 162 16.91 11.69 12.22
CA SER A 162 17.44 11.97 10.88
C SER A 162 18.15 13.34 10.79
N SER A 163 19.05 13.51 9.84
CA SER A 163 19.65 14.80 9.49
C SER A 163 18.78 15.56 8.48
N LYS A 164 18.21 14.83 7.51
CA LYS A 164 17.35 15.34 6.43
C LYS A 164 16.14 14.44 6.24
N LEU A 165 15.02 15.04 5.89
CA LEU A 165 13.78 14.34 5.57
C LEU A 165 13.44 14.57 4.10
N PHE A 166 13.28 13.53 3.30
CA PHE A 166 12.89 13.62 1.91
C PHE A 166 11.43 13.21 1.75
N HIS A 167 10.61 14.14 1.26
CA HIS A 167 9.19 13.91 1.06
C HIS A 167 8.65 14.88 -0.01
N ASN A 168 7.72 14.42 -0.84
CA ASN A 168 7.01 15.30 -1.77
C ASN A 168 5.79 15.93 -1.07
N LYS A 169 5.84 17.23 -0.81
CA LYS A 169 4.79 17.97 -0.10
C LYS A 169 3.43 17.93 -0.82
N GLU A 170 3.43 17.82 -2.15
CA GLU A 170 2.20 17.79 -2.94
C GLU A 170 1.48 16.43 -2.82
N ALA A 171 2.24 15.37 -2.56
CA ALA A 171 1.72 14.02 -2.34
C ALA A 171 1.41 13.73 -0.87
N ALA A 172 1.59 14.70 0.02
CA ALA A 172 1.58 14.49 1.46
C ALA A 172 0.21 14.03 1.95
N ALA A 173 0.17 12.81 2.51
CA ALA A 173 -1.01 12.34 3.23
C ALA A 173 -1.26 13.25 4.45
N GLN A 174 -2.52 13.58 4.69
CA GLN A 174 -2.94 14.45 5.81
C GLN A 174 -2.38 13.95 7.15
N THR A 175 -2.39 12.63 7.35
CA THR A 175 -1.82 11.96 8.53
C THR A 175 -0.35 12.29 8.78
N LEU A 176 0.45 12.49 7.73
CA LEU A 176 1.86 12.88 7.84
C LEU A 176 2.00 14.38 8.13
N THR A 177 1.25 15.22 7.42
CA THR A 177 1.31 16.68 7.59
C THR A 177 0.82 17.15 8.95
N ASP A 178 -0.07 16.39 9.57
CA ASP A 178 -0.62 16.69 10.90
C ASP A 178 0.34 16.30 12.05
N LEU A 179 1.41 15.57 11.76
CA LEU A 179 2.42 15.22 12.75
C LEU A 179 3.24 16.47 13.15
N LYS A 180 3.19 16.80 14.44
CA LYS A 180 4.01 17.88 15.02
C LYS A 180 5.51 17.74 14.70
N ALA A 181 6.03 16.51 14.67
CA ALA A 181 7.42 16.24 14.31
C ALA A 181 7.73 16.61 12.85
N PHE A 182 6.80 16.33 11.93
CA PHE A 182 6.93 16.69 10.52
C PHE A 182 6.85 18.21 10.34
N GLN A 183 5.85 18.87 10.95
CA GLN A 183 5.71 20.33 10.91
C GLN A 183 6.95 21.04 11.46
N LYS A 184 7.49 20.55 12.58
CA LYS A 184 8.74 21.05 13.17
C LYS A 184 9.91 20.86 12.20
N ALA A 185 10.06 19.68 11.60
CA ALA A 185 11.11 19.43 10.62
C ALA A 185 11.00 20.37 9.40
N ASP A 186 9.78 20.63 8.92
CA ASP A 186 9.55 21.51 7.79
C ASP A 186 9.88 22.97 8.12
N TYR A 187 9.45 23.44 9.31
CA TYR A 187 9.77 24.77 9.81
C TYR A 187 11.28 25.04 9.88
N TYR A 188 12.07 24.05 10.30
CA TYR A 188 13.54 24.15 10.32
C TYR A 188 14.20 23.88 8.96
N GLY A 189 13.44 23.76 7.87
CA GLY A 189 13.97 23.54 6.52
C GLY A 189 14.61 22.17 6.30
N LYS A 190 14.33 21.20 7.18
CA LYS A 190 14.85 19.83 7.13
C LYS A 190 14.20 19.00 6.03
N VAL A 191 12.96 19.33 5.67
CA VAL A 191 12.19 18.65 4.63
C VAL A 191 12.67 19.10 3.26
N LYS A 192 13.11 18.15 2.45
CA LYS A 192 13.58 18.32 1.07
C LYS A 192 12.66 17.56 0.12
N ASN A 193 12.56 18.05 -1.11
CA ASN A 193 11.73 17.43 -2.12
C ASN A 193 12.36 16.09 -2.58
N LEU A 194 11.57 15.02 -2.55
CA LEU A 194 11.98 13.67 -2.95
C LEU A 194 12.00 13.46 -4.47
N SER A 195 11.17 14.20 -5.24
CA SER A 195 10.99 14.00 -6.68
C SER A 195 12.30 14.07 -7.44
N LYS A 196 13.23 14.95 -7.04
CA LYS A 196 14.56 15.03 -7.66
C LYS A 196 15.33 13.71 -7.63
N LEU A 197 15.12 12.87 -6.61
CA LEU A 197 15.77 11.57 -6.49
C LEU A 197 14.98 10.50 -7.24
N THR A 198 13.65 10.49 -7.12
CA THR A 198 12.80 9.49 -7.80
C THR A 198 12.79 9.69 -9.31
N ASP A 199 12.86 10.93 -9.80
CA ASP A 199 12.98 11.27 -11.22
C ASP A 199 14.26 10.66 -11.82
N VAL A 200 15.38 10.71 -11.09
CA VAL A 200 16.65 10.10 -11.52
C VAL A 200 16.52 8.59 -11.63
N LEU A 201 15.84 7.94 -10.68
CA LEU A 201 15.58 6.50 -10.74
C LEU A 201 14.67 6.13 -11.90
N GLN A 202 13.64 6.94 -12.15
CA GLN A 202 12.67 6.70 -13.19
C GLN A 202 13.19 7.06 -14.57
N TRP A 203 14.22 7.89 -14.71
CA TRP A 203 14.76 8.30 -16.01
C TRP A 203 15.20 7.09 -16.85
N VAL A 204 15.98 6.19 -16.23
CA VAL A 204 16.48 4.96 -16.87
C VAL A 204 15.53 3.80 -16.60
N LYS A 205 14.86 3.32 -17.64
CA LYS A 205 13.86 2.24 -17.55
C LYS A 205 14.52 0.86 -17.47
N SER A 206 13.97 0.00 -16.62
CA SER A 206 14.37 -1.41 -16.58
C SER A 206 13.92 -2.17 -17.84
N PRO A 207 14.48 -3.36 -18.13
CA PRO A 207 13.97 -4.22 -19.21
C PRO A 207 12.49 -4.56 -19.07
N ALA A 208 12.01 -4.77 -17.83
CA ALA A 208 10.60 -5.04 -17.54
C ALA A 208 9.72 -3.81 -17.87
N GLU A 209 10.16 -2.62 -17.51
CA GLU A 209 9.48 -1.37 -17.84
C GLU A 209 9.42 -1.11 -19.35
N LEU A 210 10.54 -1.29 -20.04
CA LEU A 210 10.59 -1.16 -21.50
C LEU A 210 9.63 -2.13 -22.19
N LYS A 211 9.50 -3.36 -21.67
CA LYS A 211 8.54 -4.33 -22.18
C LYS A 211 7.10 -3.83 -22.02
N LEU A 212 6.72 -3.38 -20.82
CA LEU A 212 5.38 -2.83 -20.56
C LEU A 212 5.09 -1.58 -21.40
N MET A 213 6.09 -0.72 -21.60
CA MET A 213 5.95 0.47 -22.46
C MET A 213 5.68 0.09 -23.92
N ARG A 214 6.37 -0.93 -24.45
CA ARG A 214 6.14 -1.43 -25.82
C ARG A 214 4.76 -2.06 -25.97
N GLU A 215 4.32 -2.84 -24.99
CA GLU A 215 2.98 -3.44 -24.97
C GLU A 215 1.90 -2.37 -24.94
N SER A 216 2.05 -1.34 -24.08
CA SER A 216 1.14 -0.21 -24.02
C SER A 216 1.05 0.55 -25.35
N ALA A 217 2.20 0.83 -25.98
CA ALA A 217 2.25 1.46 -27.30
C ALA A 217 1.56 0.60 -28.38
N SER A 218 1.79 -0.71 -28.37
CA SER A 218 1.14 -1.64 -29.30
C SER A 218 -0.39 -1.62 -29.16
N ILE A 219 -0.91 -1.65 -27.93
CA ILE A 219 -2.35 -1.58 -27.66
C ILE A 219 -2.92 -0.26 -28.16
N ALA A 220 -2.24 0.86 -27.90
CA ALA A 220 -2.66 2.18 -28.38
C ALA A 220 -2.70 2.25 -29.92
N CYS A 221 -1.67 1.71 -30.60
CA CYS A 221 -1.65 1.64 -32.06
C CYS A 221 -2.80 0.79 -32.61
N GLN A 222 -3.06 -0.38 -32.02
CA GLN A 222 -4.18 -1.24 -32.42
C GLN A 222 -5.52 -0.53 -32.25
N ALA A 223 -5.74 0.12 -31.09
CA ALA A 223 -6.96 0.89 -30.83
C ALA A 223 -7.18 1.97 -31.91
N LEU A 224 -6.12 2.70 -32.29
CA LEU A 224 -6.21 3.71 -33.35
C LEU A 224 -6.61 3.12 -34.72
N PHE A 225 -6.14 1.91 -35.05
CA PHE A 225 -6.56 1.22 -36.28
C PHE A 225 -8.04 0.83 -36.27
N TYR A 226 -8.58 0.42 -35.12
CA TYR A 226 -9.99 0.05 -34.99
C TYR A 226 -10.96 1.25 -34.96
N THR A 227 -10.46 2.46 -34.73
CA THR A 227 -11.27 3.68 -34.71
C THR A 227 -11.39 4.40 -36.06
N ARG A 228 -10.73 3.88 -37.11
CA ARG A 228 -10.87 4.35 -38.50
C ARG A 228 -11.88 3.51 -39.26
#